data_AF-A0A9D1FD42-F1
#
_entry.id   AF-A0A9D1FD42-F1
#
_cell.length_a   1.000
_cell.length_b   1.000
_cell.length_c   1.000
_cell.angle_alpha   90.00
_cell.angle_beta   90.00
_cell.angle_gamma   90.00
#
_symmetry.space_group_name_H-M   'P 1'
#
loop_
_entity.id
_entity.type
_entity.pdbx_description
1 polymer ?
#
loop_
_entity_poly.entity_id
_entity_poly.type
_entity_poly.pdbx_seq_one_letter_code
_entity_poly.pdbx_strand_id
1 'polypeptide(L)'
;ASLFYIGITAGRGLCGFVNLRLSDDGMIRLGQGVVLVGLALLFIPGSSLALYIGLGLVGLGCAPIYPSIIHSTPEHFGASRSQSMIGLEMACAYVGTTAAPPLFGLIANHLSIALFPAYLLAFLALMFVCHELLVKRAGAAK
;
A
#
# COMPACT_ATOMS: atom_id res chain seq x y z
N ALA A 1 6.72 6.17 -14.14
CA ALA A 1 7.59 5.59 -13.09
C ALA A 1 8.21 6.67 -12.19
N SER A 2 8.88 7.69 -12.73
CA SER A 2 9.60 8.69 -11.92
C SER A 2 8.72 9.45 -10.91
N LEU A 3 7.50 9.85 -11.29
CA LEU A 3 6.56 10.53 -10.39
C LEU A 3 6.11 9.66 -9.21
N PHE A 4 5.94 8.36 -9.42
CA PHE A 4 5.63 7.41 -8.36
C PHE A 4 6.76 7.36 -7.33
N TYR A 5 8.01 7.25 -7.78
CA TYR A 5 9.16 7.24 -6.88
C TYR A 5 9.41 8.59 -6.19
N ILE A 6 9.16 9.71 -6.88
CA ILE A 6 9.16 11.04 -6.25
C ILE A 6 8.10 11.10 -5.14
N GLY A 7 6.90 10.59 -5.40
CA GLY A 7 5.83 10.46 -4.42
C GLY A 7 6.26 9.64 -3.20
N ILE A 8 6.91 8.48 -3.41
CA ILE A 8 7.45 7.66 -2.31
C ILE A 8 8.49 8.44 -1.50
N THR A 9 9.43 9.10 -2.16
CA THR A 9 10.51 9.85 -1.49
C THR A 9 9.96 10.99 -0.66
N ALA A 10 9.09 11.82 -1.25
CA ALA A 10 8.43 12.91 -0.56
C ALA A 10 7.54 12.40 0.58
N GLY A 11 6.81 11.32 0.33
CA GLY A 11 5.96 10.65 1.29
C GLY A 11 6.75 10.17 2.50
N ARG A 12 7.89 9.50 2.31
CA ARG A 12 8.73 9.04 3.42
C ARG A 12 9.27 10.20 4.27
N GLY A 13 9.62 11.31 3.64
CA GLY A 13 9.99 12.55 4.36
C GLY A 13 8.82 13.09 5.21
N LEU A 14 7.63 13.20 4.62
CA LEU A 14 6.42 13.68 5.30
C LEU A 14 5.94 12.73 6.41
N CYS A 15 6.07 11.42 6.19
CA CYS A 15 5.65 10.40 7.14
C CYS A 15 6.38 10.53 8.48
N GLY A 16 7.66 10.92 8.47
CA GLY A 16 8.40 11.18 9.71
C GLY A 16 7.78 12.27 10.58
N PHE A 17 7.17 13.29 9.97
CA PHE A 17 6.45 14.34 10.70
C PHE A 17 5.04 13.93 11.10
N VAL A 18 4.32 13.21 10.24
CA VAL A 18 2.94 12.76 10.51
C VAL A 18 2.91 11.66 11.58
N ASN A 19 3.96 10.84 11.67
CA ASN A 19 4.10 9.80 12.71
C ASN A 19 4.16 10.38 14.14
N LEU A 20 4.41 11.68 14.30
CA LEU A 20 4.34 12.36 15.60
C LEU A 20 2.89 12.56 16.09
N ARG A 21 1.89 12.34 15.24
CA ARG A 21 0.48 12.64 15.52
C ARG A 21 -0.49 11.48 15.26
N LEU A 22 -0.09 10.43 14.56
CA LEU A 22 -0.94 9.28 14.21
C LEU A 22 -0.32 7.98 14.70
N SER A 23 -1.16 7.01 15.08
CA SER A 23 -0.73 5.63 15.32
C SER A 23 -0.38 4.93 13.99
N ASP A 24 0.34 3.82 14.06
CA ASP A 24 0.70 3.03 12.87
C ASP A 24 -0.52 2.58 12.05
N ASP A 25 -1.58 2.12 12.71
CA ASP A 25 -2.84 1.77 12.02
C ASP A 25 -3.48 2.99 11.34
N GLY A 26 -3.40 4.16 11.98
CA GLY A 26 -3.85 5.42 11.40
C GLY A 26 -3.03 5.81 10.16
N MET A 27 -1.72 5.58 10.20
CA MET A 27 -0.81 5.81 9.08
C MET A 27 -1.08 4.86 7.90
N ILE A 28 -1.39 3.59 8.17
CA ILE A 28 -1.77 2.61 7.14
C ILE A 28 -3.08 3.00 6.48
N ARG A 29 -4.11 3.35 7.27
CA ARG A 29 -5.42 3.81 6.76
C ARG A 29 -5.31 5.11 5.96
N LEU A 30 -4.50 6.06 6.42
CA LEU A 30 -4.20 7.29 5.69
C LEU A 30 -3.55 6.98 4.34
N GLY A 31 -2.52 6.11 4.34
CA GLY A 31 -1.86 5.66 3.13
C GLY A 31 -2.83 5.02 2.14
N GLN A 32 -3.68 4.10 2.61
CA GLN A 32 -4.73 3.46 1.83
C GLN A 32 -5.71 4.48 1.21
N GLY A 33 -6.14 5.47 1.99
CA GLY A 33 -7.01 6.55 1.52
C GLY A 33 -6.35 7.40 0.43
N VAL A 34 -5.07 7.77 0.61
CA VAL A 34 -4.31 8.53 -0.39
C VAL A 34 -4.10 7.71 -1.67
N VAL A 35 -3.81 6.41 -1.56
CA VAL A 35 -3.74 5.51 -2.72
C VAL A 35 -5.09 5.44 -3.43
N LEU A 36 -6.20 5.34 -2.71
CA LEU A 36 -7.55 5.30 -3.31
C LEU A 36 -7.85 6.56 -4.13
N VAL A 37 -7.52 7.75 -3.60
CA VAL A 37 -7.66 9.01 -4.34
C VAL A 37 -6.77 9.02 -5.58
N GLY A 38 -5.52 8.56 -5.44
CA GLY A 38 -4.60 8.42 -6.57
C GLY A 38 -5.14 7.50 -7.66
N LEU A 39 -5.70 6.33 -7.29
CA LEU A 39 -6.33 5.40 -8.22
C LEU A 39 -7.58 5.99 -8.88
N ALA A 40 -8.42 6.71 -8.15
CA ALA A 40 -9.60 7.37 -8.70
C ALA A 40 -9.22 8.35 -9.83
N LEU A 41 -8.10 9.06 -9.69
CA LEU A 41 -7.57 9.93 -10.75
C LEU A 41 -7.05 9.15 -11.97
N LEU A 42 -6.52 7.94 -11.77
CA LEU A 42 -6.08 7.08 -12.89
C LEU A 42 -7.26 6.54 -13.71
N PHE A 43 -8.46 6.48 -13.15
CA PHE A 43 -9.68 6.10 -13.87
C PHE A 43 -10.22 7.21 -14.77
N ILE A 44 -9.70 8.43 -14.72
CA ILE A 44 -10.15 9.54 -15.57
C ILE A 44 -9.44 9.47 -16.93
N PRO A 45 -10.11 9.02 -18.01
CA PRO A 45 -9.49 8.93 -19.32
C PRO A 45 -9.23 10.33 -19.90
N GLY A 46 -8.15 10.48 -20.68
CA GLY A 46 -7.89 11.68 -21.48
C GLY A 46 -7.23 12.86 -20.76
N SER A 47 -7.03 12.81 -19.44
CA SER A 47 -6.31 13.85 -18.68
C SER A 47 -4.90 13.39 -18.30
N SER A 48 -3.90 13.84 -19.06
CA SER A 48 -2.48 13.60 -18.75
C SER A 48 -2.10 14.13 -17.36
N LEU A 49 -2.68 15.26 -16.95
CA LEU A 49 -2.45 15.86 -15.64
C LEU A 49 -3.03 14.99 -14.51
N ALA A 50 -4.23 14.43 -14.68
CA ALA A 50 -4.81 13.51 -13.71
C ALA A 50 -3.96 12.23 -13.56
N LEU A 51 -3.43 11.71 -14.66
CA LEU A 51 -2.51 10.56 -14.63
C LEU A 51 -1.23 10.87 -13.83
N TYR A 52 -0.62 12.03 -14.05
CA TYR A 52 0.61 12.43 -13.35
C TYR A 52 0.37 12.63 -11.85
N ILE A 53 -0.68 13.35 -11.48
CA ILE A 53 -1.05 13.58 -10.08
C ILE A 53 -1.46 12.25 -9.43
N GLY A 54 -2.28 11.45 -10.09
CA GLY A 54 -2.71 10.14 -9.62
C GLY A 54 -1.52 9.24 -9.30
N LEU A 55 -0.55 9.14 -10.22
CA LEU A 55 0.64 8.32 -10.02
C LEU A 55 1.52 8.83 -8.87
N GLY A 56 1.64 10.15 -8.71
CA GLY A 56 2.33 10.78 -7.57
C GLY A 56 1.64 10.48 -6.23
N LEU A 57 0.30 10.56 -6.19
CA LEU A 57 -0.49 10.25 -4.99
C LEU A 57 -0.43 8.77 -4.62
N VAL A 58 -0.50 7.85 -5.59
CA VAL A 58 -0.30 6.42 -5.32
C VAL A 58 1.08 6.20 -4.68
N GLY A 59 2.14 6.84 -5.20
CA GLY A 59 3.47 6.77 -4.59
C GLY A 59 3.52 7.34 -3.17
N LEU A 60 2.91 8.51 -2.96
CA LEU A 60 2.81 9.18 -1.66
C LEU A 60 2.10 8.31 -0.63
N GLY A 61 0.96 7.71 -1.00
CA GLY A 61 0.17 6.86 -0.12
C GLY A 61 0.83 5.53 0.22
N CYS A 62 1.68 4.99 -0.68
CA CYS A 62 2.46 3.78 -0.39
C CYS A 62 3.60 3.99 0.61
N ALA A 63 4.09 5.23 0.78
CA ALA A 63 5.25 5.53 1.63
C ALA A 63 5.11 5.11 3.11
N PRO A 64 3.99 5.40 3.82
CA PRO A 64 3.83 5.04 5.23
C PRO A 64 3.47 3.57 5.47
N ILE A 65 2.86 2.89 4.49
CA ILE A 65 2.18 1.61 4.72
C ILE A 65 3.17 0.53 5.19
N TYR A 66 4.26 0.35 4.44
CA TYR A 66 5.21 -0.72 4.72
C TYR A 66 5.97 -0.53 6.04
N PRO A 67 6.54 0.67 6.33
CA PRO A 67 7.15 0.92 7.63
C PRO A 67 6.18 0.76 8.82
N SER A 68 4.94 1.24 8.70
CA SER A 68 3.96 1.16 9.79
C SER A 68 3.49 -0.27 10.05
N ILE A 69 3.36 -1.12 9.02
CA ILE A 69 3.05 -2.55 9.23
C ILE A 69 4.12 -3.16 10.13
N ILE A 70 5.40 -3.08 9.74
CA ILE A 70 6.51 -3.68 10.48
C ILE A 70 6.62 -3.13 11.91
N HIS A 71 6.43 -1.82 12.06
CA HIS A 71 6.49 -1.16 13.37
C HIS A 71 5.35 -1.60 14.29
N SER A 72 4.15 -1.83 13.75
CA SER A 72 2.98 -2.31 14.49
C SER A 72 3.00 -3.82 14.80
N THR A 73 3.80 -4.62 14.09
CA THR A 73 3.83 -6.09 14.25
C THR A 73 4.12 -6.56 15.69
N PRO A 74 5.08 -5.98 16.45
CA PRO A 74 5.28 -6.31 17.85
C PRO A 74 4.08 -6.02 18.74
N GLU A 75 3.33 -4.94 18.47
CA GLU A 75 2.13 -4.59 19.24
C GLU A 75 0.97 -5.54 18.97
N HIS A 76 0.84 -6.01 17.73
CA HIS A 76 -0.23 -6.93 17.32
C HIS A 76 0.01 -8.39 17.71
N PHE A 77 1.26 -8.86 17.64
CA PHE A 77 1.59 -10.27 17.81
C PHE A 77 2.41 -10.58 19.08
N GLY A 78 2.89 -9.56 19.77
CA GLY A 78 3.79 -9.67 20.92
C GLY A 78 5.26 -9.75 20.51
N ALA A 79 6.14 -9.17 21.32
CA ALA A 79 7.57 -9.07 21.04
C ALA A 79 8.28 -10.43 20.87
N SER A 80 7.78 -11.50 21.49
CA SER A 80 8.35 -12.85 21.36
C SER A 80 8.09 -13.51 20.01
N ARG A 81 7.02 -13.11 19.30
CA ARG A 81 6.63 -13.66 17.99
C ARG A 81 6.90 -12.71 16.84
N SER A 82 7.20 -11.44 17.12
CA SER A 82 7.32 -10.38 16.12
C SER A 82 8.36 -10.69 15.06
N GLN A 83 9.53 -11.24 15.42
CA GLN A 83 10.58 -11.59 14.45
C GLN A 83 10.10 -12.60 13.40
N SER A 84 9.40 -13.66 13.83
CA SER A 84 8.84 -14.66 12.91
C SER A 84 7.73 -14.07 12.04
N MET A 85 6.89 -13.19 12.60
CA MET A 85 5.81 -12.54 11.85
C MET A 85 6.35 -11.54 10.82
N ILE A 86 7.33 -10.71 11.19
CA ILE A 86 8.01 -9.81 10.25
C ILE A 86 8.67 -10.62 9.14
N GLY A 87 9.34 -11.73 9.46
CA GLY A 87 9.90 -12.63 8.45
C GLY A 87 8.85 -13.14 7.45
N LEU A 88 7.66 -13.50 7.92
CA LEU A 88 6.54 -13.92 7.08
C LEU A 88 6.00 -12.75 6.22
N GLU A 89 5.85 -11.56 6.80
CA GLU A 89 5.41 -10.35 6.08
C GLU A 89 6.37 -10.03 4.92
N MET A 90 7.68 -10.06 5.18
CA MET A 90 8.73 -9.86 4.17
C MET A 90 8.65 -10.93 3.07
N ALA A 91 8.50 -12.20 3.44
CA ALA A 91 8.39 -13.30 2.48
C ALA A 91 7.18 -13.12 1.55
N CYS A 92 6.01 -12.80 2.10
CA CYS A 92 4.80 -12.51 1.35
C CYS A 92 4.98 -11.29 0.43
N ALA A 93 5.65 -10.22 0.90
CA ALA A 93 5.93 -9.04 0.11
C ALA A 93 6.85 -9.34 -1.09
N TYR A 94 7.88 -10.16 -0.90
CA TYR A 94 8.78 -10.56 -1.99
C TYR A 94 8.08 -11.47 -3.00
N VAL A 95 7.33 -12.47 -2.54
CA VAL A 95 6.51 -13.32 -3.43
C VAL A 95 5.54 -12.47 -4.25
N GLY A 96 4.85 -11.53 -3.60
CA GLY A 96 3.96 -10.58 -4.27
C GLY A 96 4.69 -9.73 -5.32
N THR A 97 5.85 -9.17 -4.97
CA THR A 97 6.64 -8.34 -5.89
C THR A 97 7.15 -9.13 -7.10
N THR A 98 7.47 -10.41 -6.94
CA THR A 98 7.90 -11.27 -8.04
C THR A 98 6.73 -11.74 -8.90
N ALA A 99 5.59 -12.09 -8.31
CA ALA A 99 4.45 -12.66 -9.02
C ALA A 99 3.52 -11.62 -9.66
N ALA A 100 3.38 -10.43 -9.05
CA ALA A 100 2.45 -9.41 -9.50
C ALA A 100 2.78 -8.82 -10.89
N PRO A 101 4.03 -8.46 -11.23
CA PRO A 101 4.34 -7.92 -12.55
C PRO A 101 4.10 -8.92 -13.70
N PRO A 102 4.53 -10.19 -13.61
CA PRO A 102 4.19 -11.21 -14.63
C PRO A 102 2.69 -11.44 -14.77
N LEU A 103 1.95 -11.51 -13.65
CA LEU A 103 0.50 -11.67 -13.67
C LEU A 103 -0.18 -10.52 -14.41
N PHE A 104 0.20 -9.27 -14.10
CA PHE A 104 -0.32 -8.11 -14.82
C PHE A 104 0.12 -8.10 -16.29
N GLY A 105 1.34 -8.53 -16.60
CA GLY A 105 1.82 -8.65 -17.97
C GLY A 105 0.96 -9.59 -18.83
N LEU A 106 0.57 -10.75 -18.28
CA LEU A 106 -0.35 -11.68 -18.95
C LEU A 106 -1.73 -11.05 -19.17
N ILE A 107 -2.28 -10.38 -18.15
CA ILE A 107 -3.56 -9.67 -18.25
C ILE A 107 -3.50 -8.57 -19.32
N ALA A 108 -2.44 -7.76 -19.32
CA ALA A 108 -2.27 -6.67 -20.26
C ALA A 108 -2.12 -7.17 -21.71
N ASN A 109 -1.47 -8.32 -21.92
CA ASN A 109 -1.27 -8.93 -23.23
C ASN A 109 -2.55 -9.54 -23.81
N HIS A 110 -3.39 -10.17 -22.97
CA HIS A 110 -4.59 -10.88 -23.42
C HIS A 110 -5.89 -10.07 -23.34
N LEU A 111 -5.98 -9.06 -22.47
CA LEU A 111 -7.20 -8.29 -22.23
C LEU A 111 -7.02 -6.82 -22.61
N SER A 112 -6.33 -6.05 -21.79
CA SER A 112 -6.01 -4.63 -22.05
C SER A 112 -5.12 -4.06 -20.96
N ILE A 113 -4.25 -3.12 -21.33
CA ILE A 113 -3.47 -2.32 -20.37
C ILE A 113 -4.35 -1.36 -19.55
N ALA A 114 -5.55 -1.03 -20.03
CA ALA A 114 -6.50 -0.17 -19.32
C ALA A 114 -7.01 -0.78 -18.01
N LEU A 115 -6.79 -2.08 -17.78
CA LEU A 115 -7.11 -2.76 -16.53
C LEU A 115 -6.11 -2.46 -15.39
N PHE A 116 -5.03 -1.71 -15.66
CA PHE A 116 -4.03 -1.38 -14.63
C PHE A 116 -4.62 -0.73 -13.36
N PRO A 117 -5.49 0.29 -13.44
CA PRO A 117 -6.08 0.91 -12.25
C PRO A 117 -6.97 -0.08 -11.48
N ALA A 118 -7.72 -0.94 -12.18
CA ALA A 118 -8.56 -1.96 -11.57
C ALA A 118 -7.72 -3.06 -10.88
N TYR A 119 -6.60 -3.45 -11.48
CA TYR A 119 -5.63 -4.37 -10.90
C TYR A 119 -5.08 -3.83 -9.58
N LEU A 120 -4.63 -2.57 -9.55
CA LEU A 120 -4.16 -1.93 -8.32
C LEU A 120 -5.26 -1.79 -7.26
N LEU A 121 -6.50 -1.49 -7.68
CA LEU A 121 -7.64 -1.39 -6.78
C LEU A 121 -7.94 -2.73 -6.09
N ALA A 122 -7.80 -3.85 -6.80
CA ALA A 122 -7.95 -5.19 -6.21
C ALA A 122 -6.90 -5.45 -5.11
N PHE A 123 -5.64 -5.08 -5.34
CA PHE A 123 -4.60 -5.18 -4.31
C PHE A 123 -4.84 -4.24 -3.12
N LEU A 124 -5.30 -3.01 -3.38
CA LEU A 124 -5.66 -2.07 -2.33
C LEU A 124 -6.81 -2.62 -1.47
N ALA A 125 -7.84 -3.17 -2.09
CA ALA A 125 -8.97 -3.78 -1.39
C ALA A 125 -8.54 -4.99 -0.57
N LEU A 126 -7.71 -5.87 -1.12
CA LEU A 126 -7.14 -7.01 -0.40
C LEU A 126 -6.35 -6.54 0.83
N MET A 127 -5.48 -5.54 0.65
CA MET A 127 -4.68 -4.99 1.74
C MET A 127 -5.54 -4.33 2.82
N PHE A 128 -6.59 -3.59 2.43
CA PHE A 128 -7.55 -2.99 3.36
C PHE A 128 -8.27 -4.06 4.19
N VAL A 129 -8.80 -5.10 3.54
CA VAL A 129 -9.49 -6.21 4.21
C VAL A 129 -8.54 -6.93 5.17
N CYS A 130 -7.34 -7.29 4.72
CA CYS A 130 -6.34 -7.95 5.57
C CYS A 130 -5.96 -7.11 6.79
N HIS A 131 -5.74 -5.80 6.60
CA HIS A 131 -5.38 -4.90 7.69
C HIS A 131 -6.53 -4.74 8.70
N GLU A 132 -7.76 -4.52 8.25
CA GLU A 132 -8.92 -4.41 9.16
C GLU A 132 -9.22 -5.71 9.90
N LEU A 133 -9.04 -6.87 9.24
CA LEU A 133 -9.16 -8.17 9.90
C LEU A 133 -8.07 -8.38 10.96
N LEU A 134 -6.84 -7.95 10.67
CA LEU A 134 -5.74 -8.00 11.62
C LEU A 134 -6.04 -7.15 12.85
N VAL A 135 -6.39 -5.88 12.65
CA VAL A 135 -6.70 -4.94 13.75
C VAL A 135 -7.86 -5.46 14.59
N LYS A 136 -8.93 -5.97 13.96
CA LYS A 136 -10.06 -6.57 14.70
C LYS A 136 -9.65 -7.78 15.54
N ARG A 137 -8.83 -8.68 15.00
CA ARG A 137 -8.40 -9.90 15.71
C ARG A 137 -7.38 -9.61 16.80
N ALA A 138 -6.45 -8.69 16.56
CA ALA A 138 -5.47 -8.28 17.56
C ALA A 138 -6.11 -7.47 18.69
N GLY A 139 -7.08 -6.62 18.38
CA GLY A 139 -7.88 -5.89 19.37
C GLY A 139 -8.79 -6.79 20.20
N ALA A 140 -9.32 -7.88 19.63
CA ALA A 140 -10.10 -8.87 20.36
C ALA A 140 -9.25 -9.82 21.24
N ALA A 141 -7.93 -9.81 21.08
CA ALA A 141 -6.99 -10.64 21.83
C ALA A 141 -6.24 -9.90 22.96
N LYS A 142 -6.52 -8.60 23.13
CA LYS A 142 -6.11 -7.79 24.30
C LYS A 142 -7.17 -7.85 25.37
#